data_AF-A0A954XFD8-F1
#
_entry.id   AF-A0A954XFD8-F1
#
_cell.length_a   1.000
_cell.length_b   1.000
_cell.length_c   1.000
_cell.angle_alpha   90.00
_cell.angle_beta   90.00
_cell.angle_gamma   90.00
#
_symmetry.space_group_name_H-M   'P 1'
#
loop_
_entity.id
_entity.type
_entity.pdbx_description
1 polymer ?
#
loop_
_entity_poly.entity_id
_entity_poly.type
_entity_poly.pdbx_seq_one_letter_code
_entity_poly.pdbx_strand_id
1 'polypeptide(L)'
;MPDEIKADQGAERSVDYQRGEPRAALEEADATIEATYTHPDVNHNPMELHATLAVWEGGKLTLYDKTQWVDNVQQQVAAAFGLAVDDVRVISPFVGGAFGSAI
;
A
#
# COMPACT_ATOMS: atom_id res chain seq x y z
N MET A 1 24.41 34.07 -0.38
CA MET A 1 23.55 33.08 -1.05
C MET A 1 23.88 31.74 -0.40
N PRO A 2 22.99 31.10 0.38
CA PRO A 2 23.27 29.76 0.87
C PRO A 2 23.23 28.78 -0.30
N ASP A 3 24.16 27.83 -0.30
CA ASP A 3 24.37 26.85 -1.35
C ASP A 3 23.11 26.01 -1.65
N GLU A 4 22.93 25.75 -2.93
CA GLU A 4 21.82 25.04 -3.54
C GLU A 4 21.73 23.59 -3.04
N ILE A 5 20.64 23.24 -2.34
CA ILE A 5 20.34 21.85 -1.94
C ILE A 5 19.92 21.11 -3.22
N LYS A 6 20.82 20.32 -3.78
CA LYS A 6 20.50 19.42 -4.90
C LYS A 6 19.65 18.27 -4.37
N ALA A 7 18.47 18.09 -4.97
CA ALA A 7 17.62 16.94 -4.70
C ALA A 7 18.34 15.66 -5.13
N ASP A 8 18.47 14.72 -4.19
CA ASP A 8 18.98 13.38 -4.43
C ASP A 8 18.01 12.64 -5.36
N GLN A 9 18.48 12.32 -6.57
CA GLN A 9 17.67 11.62 -7.57
C GLN A 9 17.53 10.17 -7.13
N GLY A 10 16.29 9.77 -6.87
CA GLY A 10 15.93 8.49 -6.25
C GLY A 10 16.64 7.29 -6.84
N ALA A 11 17.67 6.83 -6.13
CA ALA A 11 18.25 5.51 -6.31
C ALA A 11 17.26 4.45 -5.81
N GLU A 12 17.17 3.32 -6.52
CA GLU A 12 16.50 2.11 -6.02
C GLU A 12 17.03 1.81 -4.61
N ARG A 13 16.15 1.81 -3.61
CA ARG A 13 16.53 1.48 -2.24
C ARG A 13 16.94 0.01 -2.20
N SER A 14 18.24 -0.23 -2.05
CA SER A 14 18.73 -1.51 -1.53
C SER A 14 18.04 -1.80 -0.19
N VAL A 15 17.71 -3.07 0.05
CA VAL A 15 17.11 -3.52 1.33
C VAL A 15 18.00 -3.12 2.50
N ASP A 16 19.31 -3.07 2.26
CA ASP A 16 20.29 -2.42 3.12
C ASP A 16 20.40 -0.94 2.77
N TYR A 17 19.64 -0.11 3.48
CA TYR A 17 19.82 1.33 3.47
C TYR A 17 20.90 1.71 4.49
N GLN A 18 21.99 2.32 4.01
CA GLN A 18 23.05 2.86 4.88
C GLN A 18 23.19 4.37 4.66
N ARG A 19 23.28 5.11 5.76
CA ARG A 19 23.58 6.54 5.76
C ARG A 19 24.76 6.81 6.69
N GLY A 20 25.88 7.26 6.12
CA GLY A 20 27.12 7.53 6.87
C GLY A 20 27.77 6.26 7.43
N GLU A 21 28.45 6.41 8.58
CA GLU A 21 29.16 5.34 9.31
C GLU A 21 28.52 5.09 10.70
N PRO A 22 27.37 4.39 10.79
CA PRO A 22 26.60 4.25 12.04
C PRO A 22 27.39 3.63 13.19
N ARG A 23 28.29 2.69 12.88
CA ARG A 23 29.08 2.00 13.91
C ARG A 23 30.06 2.94 14.60
N ALA A 24 30.84 3.71 13.84
CA ALA A 24 31.77 4.70 14.40
C ALA A 24 31.01 5.75 15.22
N ALA A 25 29.89 6.24 14.70
CA ALA A 25 29.05 7.21 15.41
C ALA A 25 28.47 6.67 16.73
N LEU A 26 28.11 5.38 16.79
CA LEU A 26 27.63 4.74 18.01
C LEU A 26 28.75 4.52 19.03
N GLU A 27 29.97 4.22 18.57
CA GLU A 27 31.17 4.07 19.41
C GLU A 27 31.63 5.41 20.01
N GLU A 28 31.45 6.52 19.29
CA GLU A 28 31.83 7.88 19.72
C GLU A 28 30.75 8.61 20.55
N ALA A 29 29.55 8.05 20.70
CA ALA A 29 28.43 8.72 21.34
C ALA A 29 28.64 8.90 22.86
N ASP A 30 28.29 10.08 23.38
CA ASP A 30 28.35 10.39 24.82
C ASP A 30 27.42 9.49 25.66
N ALA A 31 26.35 8.95 25.05
CA ALA A 31 25.44 8.00 25.67
C ALA A 31 24.79 7.10 24.62
N THR A 32 24.54 5.83 24.98
CA THR A 32 23.89 4.84 24.12
C THR A 32 22.73 4.14 24.86
N ILE A 33 21.72 3.72 24.10
CA ILE A 33 20.62 2.88 24.59
C ILE A 33 20.49 1.69 23.65
N GLU A 34 20.60 0.49 24.21
CA GLU A 34 20.35 -0.77 23.51
C GLU A 34 19.08 -1.40 24.09
N ALA A 35 18.13 -1.70 23.22
CA ALA A 35 16.86 -2.29 23.61
C ALA A 35 16.28 -3.15 22.49
N THR A 36 15.58 -4.21 22.89
CA THR A 36 14.82 -5.07 21.99
C THR A 36 13.34 -4.76 22.13
N TYR A 37 12.69 -4.53 20.99
CA TYR A 37 11.26 -4.28 20.90
C TYR A 37 10.58 -5.36 20.07
N THR A 38 9.37 -5.75 20.45
CA THR A 38 8.54 -6.68 19.69
C THR A 38 7.19 -6.04 19.40
N HIS A 39 6.57 -6.46 18.30
CA HIS A 39 5.21 -6.06 17.94
C HIS A 39 4.40 -7.31 17.61
N PRO A 40 3.19 -7.46 18.18
CA PRO A 40 2.32 -8.58 17.83
C PRO A 40 1.67 -8.37 16.45
N ASP A 41 1.13 -9.45 15.88
CA ASP A 41 0.25 -9.33 14.72
C ASP A 41 -1.01 -8.55 15.09
N VAL A 42 -1.35 -7.58 14.24
CA VAL A 42 -2.55 -6.74 14.38
C VAL A 42 -3.43 -6.85 13.15
N ASN A 43 -4.74 -6.84 13.36
CA ASN A 43 -5.72 -6.86 12.29
C ASN A 43 -6.39 -5.49 12.17
N HIS A 44 -6.69 -5.11 10.93
CA HIS A 44 -7.27 -3.81 10.60
C HIS A 44 -8.67 -3.58 11.21
N ASN A 45 -9.45 -4.66 11.38
CA ASN A 45 -10.78 -4.66 11.99
C ASN A 45 -11.68 -3.47 11.60
N PRO A 46 -11.88 -3.19 10.30
CA PRO A 46 -12.88 -2.21 9.88
C PRO A 46 -14.29 -2.65 10.31
N MET A 47 -15.16 -1.67 10.62
CA MET A 47 -16.55 -1.96 11.01
C MET A 47 -17.37 -2.49 9.84
N GLU A 48 -17.06 -2.07 8.61
CA GLU A 48 -17.59 -2.71 7.40
C GLU A 48 -16.73 -3.92 7.01
N LEU A 49 -17.39 -5.07 6.83
CA LEU A 49 -16.76 -6.33 6.42
C LEU A 49 -16.36 -6.30 4.94
N HIS A 50 -15.44 -7.18 4.56
CA HIS A 50 -15.14 -7.42 3.15
C HIS A 50 -16.35 -8.02 2.43
N ALA A 51 -16.86 -7.29 1.44
CA ALA A 51 -17.99 -7.71 0.64
C ALA A 51 -17.90 -7.10 -0.77
N THR A 52 -18.39 -7.86 -1.74
CA THR A 52 -18.48 -7.45 -3.14
C THR A 52 -19.82 -7.91 -3.70
N LEU A 53 -20.50 -7.05 -4.45
CA LEU A 53 -21.64 -7.43 -5.29
C LEU A 53 -21.20 -7.39 -6.76
N ALA A 54 -21.26 -8.54 -7.43
CA ALA A 54 -20.96 -8.68 -8.85
C ALA A 54 -22.24 -8.77 -9.68
N VAL A 55 -22.36 -7.92 -10.69
CA VAL A 55 -23.49 -7.88 -11.62
C VAL A 55 -22.97 -8.09 -13.03
N TRP A 56 -23.42 -9.17 -13.68
CA TRP A 56 -23.10 -9.47 -15.07
C TRP A 56 -24.25 -9.05 -15.98
N GLU A 57 -23.94 -8.32 -17.05
CA GLU A 57 -24.88 -7.91 -18.08
C GLU A 57 -24.24 -8.11 -19.46
N GLY A 58 -24.70 -9.13 -20.19
CA GLY A 58 -24.12 -9.45 -21.49
C GLY A 58 -22.68 -9.93 -21.33
N GLY A 59 -21.69 -9.18 -21.83
CA GLY A 59 -20.25 -9.44 -21.70
C GLY A 59 -19.55 -8.54 -20.67
N LYS A 60 -20.30 -7.73 -19.92
CA LYS A 60 -19.76 -6.71 -19.02
C LYS A 60 -20.02 -7.06 -17.56
N LEU A 61 -19.05 -6.73 -16.71
CA LEU A 61 -19.07 -6.97 -15.26
C LEU A 61 -19.03 -5.64 -14.51
N THR A 62 -20.04 -5.38 -13.68
CA THR A 62 -20.00 -4.28 -12.70
C THR A 62 -19.83 -4.84 -11.30
N LEU A 63 -18.84 -4.35 -10.57
CA LEU A 63 -18.59 -4.65 -9.16
C LEU A 63 -18.95 -3.45 -8.29
N TYR A 64 -19.80 -3.67 -7.28
CA TYR A 64 -19.91 -2.78 -6.13
C TYR A 64 -19.06 -3.37 -5.03
N ASP A 65 -17.91 -2.76 -4.80
CA ASP A 65 -16.84 -3.36 -4.00
C ASP A 65 -16.43 -2.46 -2.85
N LYS A 66 -16.07 -3.08 -1.73
CA LYS A 66 -15.42 -2.38 -0.60
C LYS A 66 -13.92 -2.33 -0.88
N THR A 67 -13.44 -1.23 -1.46
CA THR A 67 -12.03 -1.09 -1.89
C THR A 67 -11.53 0.36 -1.82
N GLN A 68 -10.25 0.53 -1.52
CA GLN A 68 -9.53 1.81 -1.59
C GLN A 68 -8.85 2.02 -2.96
N TRP A 69 -8.80 1.00 -3.83
CA TRP A 69 -8.10 1.06 -5.11
C TRP A 69 -8.92 0.42 -6.25
N VAL A 70 -9.92 1.17 -6.73
CA VAL A 70 -10.83 0.72 -7.79
C VAL A 70 -10.12 0.33 -9.08
N ASP A 71 -9.05 1.04 -9.48
CA ASP A 71 -8.31 0.76 -10.71
C ASP A 71 -7.55 -0.57 -10.64
N ASN A 72 -6.95 -0.90 -9.49
CA ASN A 72 -6.29 -2.19 -9.30
C ASN A 72 -7.31 -3.32 -9.26
N VAL A 73 -8.43 -3.16 -8.54
CA VAL A 73 -9.52 -4.15 -8.56
C VAL A 73 -9.99 -4.40 -9.99
N GLN A 74 -10.22 -3.36 -10.79
CA GLN A 74 -10.64 -3.48 -12.19
C GLN A 74 -9.65 -4.31 -13.01
N GLN A 75 -8.35 -3.99 -12.91
CA GLN A 75 -7.29 -4.69 -13.64
C GLN A 75 -7.16 -6.15 -13.22
N GLN A 76 -7.15 -6.42 -11.91
CA GLN A 76 -7.01 -7.77 -11.37
C GLN A 76 -8.21 -8.66 -11.74
N VAL A 77 -9.42 -8.10 -11.67
CA VAL A 77 -10.65 -8.81 -12.05
C VAL A 77 -10.68 -9.07 -13.55
N ALA A 78 -10.35 -8.07 -14.37
CA ALA A 78 -10.27 -8.24 -15.82
C ALA A 78 -9.28 -9.35 -16.20
N ALA A 79 -8.09 -9.36 -15.59
CA ALA A 79 -7.08 -10.39 -15.80
C ALA A 79 -7.56 -11.78 -15.34
N ALA A 80 -8.16 -11.87 -14.14
CA ALA A 80 -8.62 -13.14 -13.57
C ALA A 80 -9.73 -13.80 -14.40
N PHE A 81 -10.63 -13.02 -14.99
CA PHE A 81 -11.74 -13.52 -15.80
C PHE A 81 -11.48 -13.49 -17.31
N GLY A 82 -10.32 -13.01 -17.76
CA GLY A 82 -9.97 -12.90 -19.18
C GLY A 82 -10.84 -11.88 -19.94
N LEU A 83 -11.27 -10.81 -19.29
CA LEU A 83 -12.08 -9.74 -19.87
C LEU A 83 -11.19 -8.59 -20.34
N ALA A 84 -11.70 -7.77 -21.28
CA ALA A 84 -11.11 -6.46 -21.51
C ALA A 84 -11.33 -5.58 -20.27
N VAL A 85 -10.36 -4.72 -19.94
CA VAL A 85 -10.46 -3.82 -18.78
C VAL A 85 -11.71 -2.92 -18.88
N ASP A 86 -12.03 -2.45 -20.09
CA ASP A 86 -13.22 -1.62 -20.37
C ASP A 86 -14.57 -2.38 -20.23
N ASP A 87 -14.53 -3.71 -20.11
CA ASP A 87 -15.70 -4.54 -19.82
C ASP A 87 -15.89 -4.78 -18.32
N VAL A 88 -14.98 -4.30 -17.47
CA VAL A 88 -15.09 -4.34 -16.01
C VAL A 88 -15.29 -2.92 -15.48
N ARG A 89 -16.28 -2.72 -14.62
CA ARG A 89 -16.53 -1.45 -13.92
C ARG A 89 -16.53 -1.70 -12.42
N VAL A 90 -15.75 -0.94 -11.66
CA VAL A 90 -15.73 -1.01 -10.19
C VAL A 90 -16.32 0.27 -9.61
N ILE A 91 -17.22 0.13 -8.64
CA ILE A 91 -17.95 1.21 -8.00
C ILE A 91 -17.74 1.11 -6.49
N SER A 92 -17.08 2.10 -5.89
CA SER A 92 -16.84 2.18 -4.45
C SER A 92 -16.97 3.63 -3.94
N PRO A 93 -18.19 4.18 -3.88
CA PRO A 93 -18.40 5.58 -3.47
C PRO A 93 -18.18 5.79 -1.96
N PHE A 94 -18.36 4.74 -1.15
CA PHE A 94 -18.23 4.77 0.30
C PHE A 94 -17.50 3.52 0.78
N VAL A 95 -16.66 3.68 1.81
CA VAL A 95 -15.92 2.59 2.45
C VAL A 95 -15.97 2.80 3.97
N GLY A 96 -16.55 1.86 4.70
CA GLY A 96 -16.72 1.86 6.16
C GLY A 96 -15.47 1.47 6.94
N GLY A 97 -14.29 1.86 6.43
CA GLY A 97 -12.98 1.55 6.99
C GLY A 97 -12.25 0.42 6.26
N ALA A 98 -10.92 0.48 6.28
CA ALA A 98 -10.07 -0.54 5.67
C ALA A 98 -8.67 -0.55 6.28
N PHE A 99 -8.10 0.64 6.53
CA PHE A 99 -6.80 0.81 7.20
C PHE A 99 -5.63 0.09 6.50
N GLY A 100 -5.74 -0.19 5.19
CA GLY A 100 -4.78 -0.98 4.42
C GLY A 100 -5.26 -2.38 4.05
N SER A 101 -6.33 -2.89 4.66
CA SER A 101 -6.84 -4.24 4.37
C SER A 101 -7.55 -4.38 3.02
N ALA A 102 -7.92 -3.27 2.38
CA ALA A 102 -8.66 -3.24 1.14
C ALA A 102 -8.02 -2.27 0.13
N ILE A 103 -6.69 -2.31 0.04
CA ILE A 103 -5.92 -1.62 -0.99
C ILE A 103 -5.73 -2.51 -2.22
#